data_AF-A0A1A8VEV2-F1
#
_entry.id   AF-A0A1A8VEV2-F1
#
_cell.length_a   1.000
_cell.length_b   1.000
_cell.length_c   1.000
_cell.angle_alpha   90.00
_cell.angle_beta   90.00
_cell.angle_gamma   90.00
#
_symmetry.space_group_name_H-M   'P 1'
#
loop_
_entity.id
_entity.type
_entity.pdbx_description
1 polymer ?
#
loop_
_entity_poly.entity_id
_entity_poly.type
_entity_poly.pdbx_seq_one_letter_code
_entity_poly.pdbx_strand_id
1 'polypeptide(L)'
;GLIEQDFRLLFGEETANKFLVKWPTSIKEKVIVESHRLVPTPELLHLLHNTESAAEDENGWDSDMSAILLLLHLLPPSAQGRKRPGKMSASQAADHLIRFLKVC
;
A
#
# COMPACT_ATOMS: atom_id res chain seq x y z
N GLY A 1 -13.88 -0.29 3.43
CA GLY A 1 -12.67 -0.72 4.18
C GLY A 1 -11.97 0.47 4.80
N LEU A 2 -10.98 0.25 5.68
CA LEU A 2 -10.23 1.33 6.36
C LEU A 2 -9.65 2.34 5.35
N ILE A 3 -9.13 1.84 4.23
CA ILE A 3 -8.59 2.66 3.13
C ILE A 3 -9.63 3.59 2.49
N GLU A 4 -10.86 3.14 2.29
CA GLU A 4 -11.89 3.98 1.67
C GLU A 4 -12.25 5.19 2.56
N GLN A 5 -12.34 4.95 3.87
CA GLN A 5 -12.61 5.98 4.85
C GLN A 5 -11.46 6.97 4.92
N ASP A 6 -10.22 6.48 5.04
CA ASP A 6 -9.03 7.32 5.15
C ASP A 6 -8.79 8.17 3.89
N PHE A 7 -8.93 7.58 2.70
CA PHE A 7 -8.75 8.32 1.45
C PHE A 7 -9.80 9.43 1.27
N ARG A 8 -11.07 9.16 1.63
CA ARG A 8 -12.12 10.18 1.57
C ARG A 8 -11.85 11.31 2.56
N LEU A 9 -11.35 10.99 3.75
CA LEU A 9 -11.01 11.98 4.76
C LEU A 9 -9.80 12.83 4.37
N LEU A 10 -8.76 12.23 3.78
CA LEU A 10 -7.52 12.91 3.41
C LEU A 10 -7.62 13.73 2.11
N PHE A 11 -8.33 13.22 1.10
CA PHE A 11 -8.33 13.79 -0.25
C PHE A 11 -9.69 14.39 -0.67
N GLY A 12 -10.72 14.23 0.16
CA GLY A 12 -12.10 14.60 -0.17
C GLY A 12 -12.78 13.57 -1.08
N GLU A 13 -14.11 13.55 -1.05
CA GLU A 13 -14.93 12.53 -1.71
C GLU A 13 -14.72 12.45 -3.23
N GLU A 14 -14.65 13.59 -3.91
CA GLU A 14 -14.49 13.62 -5.37
C GLU A 14 -13.13 13.04 -5.81
N THR A 15 -12.05 13.45 -5.14
CA THR A 15 -10.69 12.99 -5.46
C THR A 15 -10.50 11.53 -5.08
N ALA A 16 -10.99 11.14 -3.90
CA ALA A 16 -10.91 9.76 -3.43
C ALA A 16 -11.67 8.80 -4.35
N ASN A 17 -12.88 9.15 -4.79
CA ASN A 17 -13.67 8.27 -5.67
C ASN A 17 -12.99 8.02 -7.03
N LYS A 18 -12.22 8.97 -7.58
CA LYS A 18 -11.45 8.75 -8.82
C LYS A 18 -10.44 7.60 -8.70
N PHE A 19 -9.84 7.45 -7.52
CA PHE A 19 -8.89 6.38 -7.20
C PHE A 19 -9.61 5.10 -6.75
N LEU A 20 -10.51 5.21 -5.77
CA LEU A 20 -11.20 4.08 -5.13
C LEU A 20 -12.07 3.29 -6.11
N VAL A 21 -12.68 3.93 -7.12
CA VAL A 21 -13.43 3.21 -8.18
C VAL A 21 -12.53 2.27 -9.00
N LYS A 22 -11.28 2.66 -9.21
CA LYS A 22 -10.29 1.88 -9.98
C LYS A 22 -9.46 0.95 -9.11
N TRP A 23 -9.50 1.13 -7.79
CA TRP A 23 -8.67 0.40 -6.83
C TRP A 23 -8.91 -1.11 -6.86
N PRO A 24 -10.11 -1.64 -6.53
CA PRO A 24 -10.33 -3.08 -6.49
C PRO A 24 -10.35 -3.73 -7.89
N THR A 25 -10.66 -2.94 -8.93
CA THR A 25 -10.90 -3.47 -10.28
C THR A 25 -9.68 -3.46 -11.20
N SER A 26 -8.66 -2.63 -10.93
CA SER A 26 -7.54 -2.48 -11.87
C SER A 26 -6.21 -2.13 -11.22
N ILE A 27 -6.18 -1.28 -10.19
CA ILE A 27 -4.92 -0.85 -9.59
C ILE A 27 -4.36 -1.96 -8.70
N LYS A 28 -5.19 -2.56 -7.85
CA LYS A 28 -4.78 -3.65 -6.94
C LYS A 28 -4.19 -4.84 -7.68
N GLU A 29 -4.86 -5.30 -8.74
CA GLU A 29 -4.36 -6.39 -9.58
C GLU A 29 -3.00 -6.06 -10.21
N LYS A 30 -2.85 -4.86 -10.76
CA LYS A 30 -1.57 -4.41 -11.33
C LYS A 30 -0.45 -4.36 -10.29
N VAL A 31 -0.76 -3.92 -9.07
CA VAL A 31 0.20 -3.89 -7.97
C VAL A 31 0.67 -5.29 -7.64
N ILE A 32 -0.23 -6.27 -7.55
CA ILE A 32 0.11 -7.67 -7.28
C ILE A 32 0.99 -8.23 -8.41
N VAL A 33 0.60 -8.03 -9.67
CA VAL A 33 1.34 -8.50 -10.85
C VAL A 33 2.75 -7.91 -10.90
N GLU A 34 2.90 -6.60 -10.68
CA GLU A 34 4.22 -5.96 -10.69
C GLU A 34 5.06 -6.36 -9.45
N SER A 35 4.42 -6.64 -8.31
CA SER A 35 5.10 -7.10 -7.10
C SER A 35 5.70 -8.50 -7.27
N HIS A 36 5.03 -9.39 -8.00
CA HIS A 36 5.56 -10.72 -8.37
C HIS A 36 6.84 -10.65 -9.23
N ARG A 37 7.13 -9.51 -9.87
CA ARG A 37 8.35 -9.29 -10.67
C ARG A 37 9.54 -8.80 -9.86
N LEU A 38 9.32 -8.42 -8.60
CA LEU A 38 10.39 -7.97 -7.71
C LEU A 38 11.18 -9.16 -7.18
N VAL A 39 12.36 -8.87 -6.64
CA VAL A 39 13.18 -9.90 -5.99
C VAL A 39 12.40 -10.43 -4.78
N PRO A 40 12.14 -11.75 -4.69
CA PRO A 40 11.41 -12.33 -3.58
C PRO A 40 12.15 -12.09 -2.27
N THR A 41 11.50 -11.38 -1.36
CA THR A 41 11.95 -11.20 0.03
C THR A 41 10.87 -11.73 0.97
N PRO A 42 11.21 -12.21 2.17
CA PRO A 42 10.21 -12.71 3.12
C PRO A 42 9.08 -11.72 3.38
N GLU A 43 9.39 -10.42 3.46
CA GLU A 43 8.42 -9.36 3.68
C GLU A 43 7.51 -9.14 2.46
N LEU A 44 8.07 -9.22 1.24
CA LEU A 44 7.30 -9.12 0.00
C LEU A 44 6.35 -10.30 -0.16
N LEU A 45 6.83 -11.53 0.10
CA LEU A 45 6.03 -12.74 0.00
C LEU A 45 4.88 -12.74 1.02
N HIS A 46 5.14 -12.24 2.23
CA HIS A 46 4.12 -12.07 3.25
C HIS A 46 3.03 -11.10 2.81
N LEU A 47 3.41 -9.94 2.27
CA LEU A 47 2.46 -8.96 1.74
C LEU A 47 1.67 -9.52 0.56
N LEU A 48 2.31 -10.22 -0.39
CA LEU A 48 1.63 -10.87 -1.52
C LEU A 48 0.62 -11.91 -1.03
N HIS A 49 1.02 -12.77 -0.10
CA HIS A 49 0.12 -13.75 0.50
C HIS A 49 -1.09 -13.09 1.17
N ASN A 50 -0.90 -12.00 1.92
CA ASN A 50 -2.00 -11.25 2.52
C ASN A 50 -2.89 -10.55 1.50
N THR A 51 -2.36 -10.13 0.34
CA THR A 51 -3.20 -9.59 -0.72
C THR A 51 -4.10 -10.63 -1.38
N GLU A 52 -3.62 -11.87 -1.46
CA GLU A 52 -4.33 -13.00 -2.09
C GLU A 52 -5.24 -13.73 -1.09
N SER A 53 -4.91 -13.69 0.20
CA SER A 53 -5.72 -14.23 1.29
C SER A 53 -6.88 -13.30 1.64
N ALA A 54 -8.06 -13.88 1.86
CA ALA A 54 -9.23 -13.15 2.38
C ALA A 54 -9.22 -13.02 3.91
N ALA A 55 -8.21 -13.58 4.58
CA ALA A 55 -8.08 -13.52 6.03
C ALA A 55 -7.25 -12.30 6.46
N GLU A 56 -7.68 -11.66 7.55
CA GLU A 56 -6.88 -10.66 8.25
C GLU A 56 -5.61 -11.32 8.77
N ASP A 57 -4.48 -10.65 8.56
CA ASP A 57 -3.17 -11.08 9.03
C ASP A 57 -3.05 -10.94 10.56
N GLU A 58 -2.04 -11.56 11.18
CA GLU A 58 -1.75 -11.42 12.62
C GLU A 58 -1.57 -9.94 13.03
N ASN A 59 -1.15 -9.09 12.08
CA ASN A 59 -0.99 -7.65 12.27
C ASN A 59 -2.30 -6.85 12.13
N GLY A 60 -3.43 -7.50 11.87
CA GLY A 60 -4.74 -6.88 11.63
C GLY A 60 -4.83 -6.10 10.33
N TRP A 61 -3.92 -6.34 9.38
CA TRP A 61 -3.93 -5.68 8.08
C TRP A 61 -4.84 -6.45 7.12
N ASP A 62 -5.74 -5.73 6.47
CA ASP A 62 -6.54 -6.28 5.39
C ASP A 62 -5.73 -6.38 4.08
N SER A 63 -6.30 -7.10 3.12
CA SER A 63 -5.70 -7.30 1.79
C SER A 63 -5.48 -5.97 1.05
N ASP A 64 -6.27 -4.92 1.32
CA ASP A 64 -6.10 -3.61 0.71
C ASP A 64 -4.89 -2.86 1.30
N MET A 65 -4.68 -2.93 2.61
CA MET A 65 -3.52 -2.35 3.30
C MET A 65 -2.22 -2.99 2.83
N SER A 66 -2.20 -4.31 2.69
CA SER A 66 -1.05 -5.03 2.14
C SER A 66 -0.76 -4.59 0.70
N ALA A 67 -1.78 -4.41 -0.13
CA ALA A 67 -1.63 -3.92 -1.50
C ALA A 67 -1.14 -2.46 -1.56
N ILE A 68 -1.54 -1.58 -0.64
CA ILE A 68 -1.01 -0.21 -0.58
C ILE A 68 0.48 -0.20 -0.22
N LEU A 69 0.94 -1.07 0.68
CA LEU A 69 2.36 -1.20 1.02
C LEU A 69 3.18 -1.70 -0.16
N LEU A 70 2.66 -2.68 -0.91
CA LEU A 70 3.26 -3.12 -2.17
C LEU A 70 3.35 -1.98 -3.18
N LEU A 71 2.29 -1.19 -3.34
CA LEU A 71 2.29 -0.01 -4.21
C LEU A 71 3.38 0.99 -3.78
N LEU A 72 3.54 1.26 -2.47
CA LEU A 72 4.58 2.16 -1.98
C LEU A 72 5.99 1.66 -2.32
N HIS A 73 6.19 0.34 -2.26
CA HIS A 73 7.46 -0.30 -2.60
C HIS A 73 7.77 -0.26 -4.10
N LEU A 74 6.73 -0.31 -4.96
CA LEU A 74 6.85 -0.17 -6.42
C LEU A 74 7.10 1.27 -6.87
N LEU A 75 6.65 2.27 -6.10
CA LEU A 75 6.83 3.67 -6.47
C LEU A 75 8.32 4.05 -6.47
N PRO A 76 8.82 4.67 -7.54
CA PRO A 76 10.21 5.11 -7.59
C PRO A 76 10.47 6.15 -6.49
N PRO A 77 11.71 6.26 -5.96
CA PRO A 77 12.05 7.21 -4.91
C PRO A 77 11.67 8.67 -5.23
N SER A 78 11.69 9.03 -6.53
CA SER A 78 11.28 10.34 -7.02
C SER A 78 9.78 10.62 -6.85
N ALA A 79 8.93 9.59 -6.84
CA ALA A 79 7.50 9.68 -6.60
C ALA A 79 7.15 9.63 -5.10
N GLN A 80 8.09 9.24 -4.23
CA GLN A 80 7.94 9.20 -2.76
C GLN A 80 8.08 10.59 -2.11
N GLY A 81 8.02 11.66 -2.89
CA GLY A 81 8.11 13.04 -2.43
C GLY A 81 9.53 13.62 -2.47
N ARG A 82 9.61 14.95 -2.67
CA ARG A 82 10.83 15.74 -2.95
C ARG A 82 11.98 15.66 -1.92
N LYS A 83 11.90 14.87 -0.85
CA LYS A 83 12.88 14.86 0.25
C LYS A 83 13.57 13.51 0.55
N ARG A 84 13.42 12.46 -0.27
CA ARG A 84 14.05 11.16 0.05
C ARG A 84 14.84 10.56 -1.12
N PRO A 85 16.18 10.53 -1.05
CA PRO A 85 17.01 9.84 -2.03
C PRO A 85 17.20 8.39 -1.56
N GLY A 86 16.30 7.48 -1.95
CA GLY A 86 16.53 6.04 -1.71
C GLY A 86 15.30 5.17 -1.96
N LYS A 87 15.51 3.95 -2.47
CA LYS A 87 14.49 2.89 -2.54
C LYS A 87 14.05 2.55 -1.11
N MET A 88 12.77 2.71 -0.82
CA MET A 88 12.19 2.44 0.50
C MET A 88 11.86 0.94 0.64
N SER A 89 12.35 0.30 1.71
CA SER A 89 12.03 -1.09 2.03
C SER A 89 10.61 -1.24 2.59
N ALA A 90 10.08 -2.46 2.61
CA ALA A 90 8.79 -2.78 3.23
C ALA A 90 8.75 -2.46 4.73
N SER A 91 9.84 -2.73 5.46
CA SER A 91 9.98 -2.37 6.88
C SER A 91 9.92 -0.85 7.10
N GLN A 92 10.59 -0.09 6.23
CA GLN A 92 10.53 1.37 6.27
C GLN A 92 9.13 1.88 5.93
N ALA A 93 8.41 1.22 5.02
CA ALA A 93 7.02 1.54 4.69
C ALA A 93 6.09 1.43 5.90
N ALA A 94 6.17 0.31 6.64
CA ALA A 94 5.37 0.08 7.84
C ALA A 94 5.63 1.13 8.92
N ASP A 95 6.91 1.39 9.23
CA ASP A 95 7.30 2.39 10.24
C ASP A 95 6.84 3.81 9.89
N HIS A 96 6.84 4.14 8.60
CA HIS A 96 6.42 5.44 8.10
C HIS A 96 4.91 5.65 8.22
N LEU A 97 4.12 4.62 7.91
CA LEU A 97 2.67 4.64 8.06
C LEU A 97 2.26 4.81 9.52
N ILE A 98 2.88 4.05 10.42
CA ILE A 98 2.66 4.17 11.88
C ILE A 98 2.99 5.58 12.37
N ARG A 99 4.06 6.20 11.85
CA ARG A 99 4.47 7.56 12.24
C ARG A 99 3.50 8.63 11.72
N PHE A 100 2.89 8.44 10.56
CA PHE A 100 1.84 9.35 10.06
C PHE A 100 0.55 9.24 10.88
N LEU A 101 0.12 8.03 11.23
CA LEU A 101 -1.06 7.79 12.06
C LEU A 101 -0.92 8.35 13.49
N LYS A 102 0.31 8.36 14.03
CA LYS A 102 0.58 8.83 15.41
C LYS A 102 0.70 10.36 15.54
N VAL A 103 0.78 11.09 14.42
CA VAL A 103 0.91 12.56 14.39
C VAL A 103 -0.42 13.25 14.09
N CYS A 104 -1.50 12.48 13.88
CA CYS A 104 -2.87 12.97 13.81
C CYS A 104 -3.51 13.12 15.20
#